data_AF-A0A2N9LMK9-F1
#
_entry.id   AF-A0A2N9LMK9-F1
#
_cell.length_a   1.000
_cell.length_b   1.000
_cell.length_c   1.000
_cell.angle_alpha   90.00
_cell.angle_beta   90.00
_cell.angle_gamma   90.00
#
_symmetry.space_group_name_H-M   'P 1'
#
loop_
_entity.id
_entity.type
_entity.pdbx_description
1 polymer ?
#
loop_
_entity_poly.entity_id
_entity_poly.type
_entity_poly.pdbx_seq_one_letter_code
_entity_poly.pdbx_strand_id
1 'polypeptide(L)' 'MYEVILKRFEQPDEVRTFEKGKFELVHIGGMTIDRATYEP' A
#
# COMPACT_ATOMS: atom_id res chain seq x y z
N MET A 1 -14.89 -20.71 -9.00
CA MET A 1 -15.22 -19.27 -9.15
C MET A 1 -14.10 -18.51 -8.50
N TYR A 2 -13.39 -17.62 -9.21
CA TYR A 2 -12.27 -16.88 -8.63
C TYR A 2 -12.81 -15.70 -7.83
N GLU A 3 -12.29 -15.49 -6.62
CA GLU A 3 -12.56 -14.30 -5.82
C GLU A 3 -11.57 -13.20 -6.25
N VAL A 4 -12.09 -12.03 -6.60
CA VAL A 4 -11.28 -10.88 -7.04
C VAL A 4 -11.29 -9.84 -5.93
N ILE A 5 -10.11 -9.52 -5.41
CA ILE A 5 -9.91 -8.46 -4.42
C ILE A 5 -9.32 -7.25 -5.13
N LEU A 6 -10.01 -6.10 -5.04
CA LEU A 6 -9.56 -4.82 -5.59
C LEU A 6 -9.27 -3.85 -4.43
N LYS A 7 -8.01 -3.41 -4.32
CA LYS A 7 -7.58 -2.35 -3.40
C LYS A 7 -6.91 -1.20 -4.16
N ARG A 8 -6.86 -0.03 -3.54
CA ARG A 8 -6.38 1.22 -4.12
C ARG A 8 -5.44 1.92 -3.14
N PHE A 9 -4.33 2.46 -3.62
CA PHE A 9 -3.37 3.16 -2.76
C PHE A 9 -3.86 4.54 -2.30
N GLU A 10 -4.93 5.07 -2.89
CA GLU A 10 -5.62 6.28 -2.42
C GLU A 10 -6.34 6.05 -1.07
N GLN A 11 -6.61 4.79 -0.75
CA GLN A 11 -7.15 4.32 0.54
C GLN A 11 -6.36 3.09 0.99
N PRO A 12 -5.08 3.27 1.37
CA PRO A 12 -4.23 2.16 1.79
C PRO A 12 -4.70 1.63 3.15
N ASP A 13 -4.31 0.39 3.46
CA ASP A 13 -4.59 -0.19 4.77
C ASP A 13 -3.71 0.43 5.86
N GLU A 14 -2.48 0.78 5.49
CA GLU A 14 -1.51 1.39 6.39
C GLU A 14 -0.66 2.44 5.64
N VAL A 15 -0.34 3.53 6.33
CA VAL A 15 0.65 4.51 5.86
C VAL A 15 1.78 4.58 6.88
N ARG A 16 3.01 4.37 6.41
CA ARG A 16 4.23 4.54 7.22
C ARG A 16 5.03 5.70 6.67
N THR A 17 5.31 6.70 7.48
CA THR A 17 6.10 7.87 7.10
C THR A 17 7.55 7.73 7.56
N PHE A 18 8.48 8.28 6.79
CA PHE A 18 9.90 8.41 7.14
C PHE A 18 10.41 9.81 6.74
N GLU A 19 11.61 10.18 7.17
CA GLU A 19 12.14 11.54 7.04
C GLU A 19 12.05 12.13 5.62
N LYS A 20 12.13 11.29 4.58
CA LYS A 20 12.13 11.67 3.17
C LYS A 20 11.08 10.93 2.35
N GLY A 21 9.92 10.64 2.94
CA GLY A 21 8.86 10.01 2.20
C GLY A 21 7.89 9.17 3.02
N LYS A 22 7.23 8.24 2.33
CA LYS A 22 6.24 7.34 2.91
C LYS A 22 6.11 6.04 2.14
N PHE A 23 5.57 5.03 2.81
CA PHE A 23 5.03 3.81 2.24
C PHE A 23 3.52 3.77 2.43
N GLU A 24 2.79 3.49 1.36
CA GLU A 24 1.36 3.19 1.37
C GLU A 24 1.18 1.69 1.13
N LEU A 25 0.68 0.94 2.12
CA LEU A 25 0.61 -0.52 2.10
C LEU A 25 -0.83 -0.99 1.86
N VAL A 26 -0.97 -2.05 1.06
CA VAL A 26 -2.21 -2.81 0.90
C VAL A 26 -1.97 -4.30 1.11
N HIS A 27 -2.90 -4.96 1.79
CA HIS A 27 -2.89 -6.40 2.03
C HIS A 27 -3.87 -7.10 1.08
N ILE A 28 -3.37 -8.04 0.27
CA ILE A 28 -4.16 -8.80 -0.71
C ILE A 28 -3.80 -10.28 -0.58
N GLY A 29 -4.77 -11.13 -0.21
CA GLY A 29 -4.57 -12.57 -0.13
C GLY A 29 -3.42 -13.00 0.80
N GLY A 30 -3.20 -12.28 1.90
CA GLY A 30 -2.08 -12.52 2.83
C GLY A 30 -0.73 -11.98 2.37
N MET A 31 -0.65 -11.41 1.16
CA MET A 31 0.52 -10.66 0.69
C MET A 31 0.42 -9.19 1.08
N THR A 32 1.58 -8.56 1.29
CA THR A 32 1.69 -7.11 1.45
C THR A 32 2.29 -6.52 0.17
N ILE A 33 1.66 -5.49 -0.38
CA ILE A 33 2.15 -4.71 -1.51
C ILE A 33 2.27 -3.25 -1.05
N ASP A 34 3.39 -2.59 -1.35
CA ASP A 34 3.63 -1.21 -0.97
C ASP A 34 3.88 -0.29 -2.18
N ARG A 35 3.54 0.99 -2.01
CA ARG A 35 3.97 2.08 -2.87
C ARG A 35 4.87 3.02 -2.06
N ALA A 36 6.12 3.14 -2.49
CA ALA A 36 7.07 4.09 -1.92
C ALA A 36 6.99 5.43 -2.63
N THR A 37 6.84 6.51 -1.87
CA THR A 37 6.95 7.88 -2.37
C THR A 37 8.13 8.55 -1.66
N TYR A 38 9.08 9.09 -2.41
CA TYR A 38 10.23 9.81 -1.88
C TYR A 38 10.07 11.31 -2.09
N GLU A 39 10.38 12.09 -1.06
CA GLU A 39 10.45 13.54 -1.14
C GLU A 39 11.83 13.97 -1.65
N PRO A 40 11.93 15.06 -2.44
CA PRO A 40 13.21 15.62 -2.87
C PRO A 40 14.14 16.06 -1.71
#